data_AF-A0A7S4S1B6-F1
#
_entry.id   AF-A0A7S4S1B6-F1
#
_cell.length_a   1.000
_cell.length_b   1.000
_cell.length_c   1.000
_cell.angle_alpha   90.00
_cell.angle_beta   90.00
_cell.angle_gamma   90.00
#
_symmetry.space_group_name_H-M   'P 1'
#
loop_
_entity.id
_entity.type
_entity.pdbx_description
1 polymer ?
#
loop_
_entity_poly.entity_id
_entity_poly.type
_entity_poly.pdbx_seq_one_letter_code
_entity_poly.pdbx_strand_id
1 'polypeptide(L)'
;MDRAVVSLWTRHCCSRAGAALCLLCGLASGSWETRDGKLAATLDILDMLPNGTIPLPDGIRRIFLEVGANSENIVAQEELPLFPDGFVLSFEPLLHQYAALLGRETRPDRLRRLGEASERNLVLPLAVAPDGGSASAELRIAGSADTCASLLRERSARNRPECANPDRVPSIRRVPTVSLRTVLGRWLAWSSGGGWPIDFLKIDAQGLDLEVLRSAGEALLPRILRVEIEVPSDACEPMYAGSPGCSEIFLPWRAWATRRRTTAAARTLPAPATRTTTSSSARGCGPFTQAGSRGARSAGPRLRRGRPVARTCSCRSTGGVGTTPTGCPAAASTGGSRSGSGRCQGRRDPTALQLLARVGRSRRQPRASEKK
;
A
#
# COMPACT_ATOMS: atom_id res chain seq x y z
N MET A 1 8.63 46.71 -5.92
CA MET A 1 8.00 45.39 -5.72
C MET A 1 7.94 45.15 -4.23
N ASP A 2 6.78 45.43 -3.68
CA ASP A 2 6.53 45.56 -2.25
C ASP A 2 6.66 44.23 -1.52
N ARG A 3 7.46 44.23 -0.46
CA ARG A 3 7.54 43.12 0.50
C ARG A 3 6.28 43.18 1.38
N ALA A 4 5.30 42.35 1.07
CA ALA A 4 4.26 42.00 2.03
C ALA A 4 4.90 41.12 3.12
N VAL A 5 5.33 41.74 4.22
CA VAL A 5 5.70 41.05 5.45
C VAL A 5 4.39 40.68 6.15
N VAL A 6 3.98 39.41 6.03
CA VAL A 6 2.91 38.87 6.87
C VAL A 6 3.50 38.59 8.24
N SER A 7 3.53 39.61 9.10
CA SER A 7 3.80 39.43 10.53
C SER A 7 2.58 38.80 11.18
N LEU A 8 2.64 37.50 11.50
CA LEU A 8 1.71 36.92 12.47
C LEU A 8 2.00 37.56 13.83
N TRP A 9 1.08 38.40 14.30
CA TRP A 9 1.14 39.02 15.62
C TRP A 9 0.90 37.97 16.71
N THR A 10 1.96 37.48 17.35
CA THR A 10 1.86 36.97 18.73
C THR A 10 1.80 38.17 19.67
N ARG A 11 0.58 38.58 20.04
CA ARG A 11 0.39 39.64 21.04
C ARG A 11 1.05 39.23 22.34
N HIS A 12 1.90 40.12 22.83
CA HIS A 12 2.60 40.08 24.11
C HIS A 12 1.63 39.88 25.29
N CYS A 13 1.72 38.72 25.94
CA CYS A 13 1.32 38.52 27.32
C CYS A 13 2.57 38.42 28.19
N CYS A 14 3.24 39.54 28.46
CA CYS A 14 4.27 39.62 29.50
C CYS A 14 4.22 40.99 30.17
N SER A 15 3.27 41.19 31.08
CA SER A 15 3.38 42.26 32.09
C SER A 15 4.18 41.74 33.27
N ARG A 16 5.42 42.24 33.38
CA ARG A 16 6.24 42.46 34.58
C ARG A 16 5.79 41.74 35.87
N ALA A 17 6.33 40.55 36.11
CA ALA A 17 6.86 40.07 37.39
C ALA A 17 7.04 38.54 37.33
N GLY A 18 8.28 38.07 37.15
CA GLY A 18 8.59 36.64 37.22
C GLY A 18 9.69 36.21 36.26
N ALA A 19 10.93 36.66 36.50
CA ALA A 19 12.11 36.34 35.70
C ALA A 19 12.63 34.88 35.85
N ALA A 20 11.77 33.92 36.18
CA ALA A 20 12.14 32.51 36.37
C ALA A 20 11.35 31.53 35.49
N LEU A 21 10.51 32.01 34.57
CA LEU A 21 9.64 31.16 33.75
C LEU A 21 9.73 31.47 32.23
N CYS A 22 10.93 31.74 31.72
CA CYS A 22 11.19 31.91 30.28
C CYS A 22 12.06 30.79 29.67
N LEU A 23 12.20 29.65 30.35
CA LEU A 23 12.99 28.50 29.87
C LEU A 23 12.18 27.47 29.06
N LEU A 24 10.93 27.77 28.71
CA LEU A 24 10.04 26.86 27.96
C LEU A 24 9.40 27.47 26.69
N CYS A 25 9.92 28.59 26.17
CA CYS A 25 9.47 29.13 24.87
C CYS A 25 10.22 28.54 23.65
N GLY A 26 10.98 27.46 23.83
CA GLY A 26 11.77 26.82 22.77
C GLY A 26 11.05 25.74 21.95
N LEU A 27 9.71 25.64 22.02
CA LEU A 27 8.96 24.52 21.44
C LEU A 27 7.93 25.01 20.40
N ALA A 28 8.40 25.63 19.33
CA ALA A 28 7.73 25.66 18.03
C ALA A 28 8.69 26.24 16.98
N SER A 29 9.88 25.65 16.81
CA SER A 29 10.72 25.94 15.65
C SER A 29 10.19 25.20 14.41
N GLY A 30 8.94 25.49 14.05
CA GLY A 30 8.49 25.35 12.67
C GLY A 30 9.24 26.41 11.85
N SER A 31 10.49 26.14 11.49
CA SER A 31 11.29 27.04 10.67
C SER A 31 10.81 26.88 9.23
N TRP A 32 10.05 27.85 8.75
CA TRP A 32 10.03 28.11 7.32
C TRP A 32 11.22 29.02 7.00
N GLU A 33 11.84 28.79 5.85
CA GLU A 33 12.96 29.60 5.37
C GLU A 33 12.86 29.78 3.86
N THR A 34 13.45 30.86 3.34
CA THR A 34 13.68 31.00 1.91
C THR A 34 15.10 30.56 1.60
N ARG A 35 15.27 29.49 0.82
CA ARG A 35 16.58 28.95 0.43
C ARG A 35 16.63 28.75 -1.07
N ASP A 36 17.67 29.27 -1.72
CA ASP A 36 17.89 29.16 -3.18
C ASP A 36 16.67 29.58 -4.02
N GLY A 37 15.99 30.67 -3.61
CA GLY A 37 14.78 31.17 -4.26
C GLY A 37 13.52 30.32 -4.02
N LYS A 38 13.56 29.34 -3.11
CA LYS A 38 12.43 28.47 -2.76
C LYS A 38 11.96 28.74 -1.34
N LEU A 39 10.66 28.66 -1.10
CA LEU A 39 10.10 28.60 0.25
C LEU A 39 10.15 27.15 0.75
N ALA A 40 10.83 26.94 1.86
CA ALA A 40 10.93 25.66 2.55
C ALA A 40 10.22 25.76 3.90
N ALA A 41 9.62 24.65 4.34
CA ALA A 41 9.03 24.51 5.66
C ALA A 41 9.20 23.08 6.14
N THR A 42 9.43 22.91 7.45
CA THR A 42 9.48 21.60 8.11
C THR A 42 8.11 21.31 8.70
N LEU A 43 7.59 20.11 8.45
CA LEU A 43 6.30 19.64 8.94
C LEU A 43 6.47 18.27 9.59
N ASP A 44 5.93 18.13 10.80
CA ASP A 44 5.77 16.83 11.43
C ASP A 44 4.56 16.11 10.81
N ILE A 45 4.82 14.95 10.19
CA ILE A 45 3.83 14.19 9.42
C ILE A 45 3.26 12.99 10.17
N LEU A 46 3.82 12.63 11.33
CA LEU A 46 3.38 11.49 12.12
C LEU A 46 4.01 11.51 13.52
N ASP A 47 3.18 11.33 14.55
CA ASP A 47 3.67 11.02 15.89
C ASP A 47 4.03 9.53 15.99
N MET A 48 5.26 9.26 16.40
CA MET A 48 5.75 7.91 16.62
C MET A 48 5.74 7.58 18.12
N LEU A 49 5.58 6.30 18.44
CA LEU A 49 5.83 5.84 19.81
C LEU A 49 7.33 6.00 20.16
N PRO A 50 7.71 6.10 21.45
CA PRO A 50 9.11 6.32 21.85
C PRO A 50 10.11 5.26 21.34
N ASN A 51 9.63 4.05 21.08
CA ASN A 51 10.41 2.96 20.48
C ASN A 51 10.56 3.07 18.95
N GLY A 52 9.99 4.10 18.33
CA GLY A 52 10.03 4.35 16.88
C GLY A 52 9.05 3.52 16.05
N THR A 53 8.02 2.92 16.67
CA THR A 53 6.91 2.25 15.95
C THR A 53 5.72 3.19 15.73
N ILE A 54 4.94 2.92 14.68
CA ILE A 54 3.70 3.64 14.40
C ILE A 54 2.63 3.20 15.42
N PRO A 55 1.90 4.12 16.07
CA PRO A 55 0.77 3.76 16.91
C PRO A 55 -0.35 3.19 16.04
N LEU A 56 -0.81 1.98 16.34
CA LEU A 56 -1.95 1.36 15.67
C LEU A 56 -3.19 1.40 16.57
N PRO A 57 -4.39 1.61 16.03
CA PRO A 57 -5.63 1.52 16.80
C PRO A 57 -5.82 0.15 17.45
N ASP A 58 -6.58 0.12 18.55
CA ASP A 58 -6.96 -1.13 19.20
C ASP A 58 -7.78 -2.03 18.27
N GLY A 59 -7.59 -3.34 18.39
CA GLY A 59 -8.35 -4.34 17.63
C GLY A 59 -7.85 -4.56 16.20
N ILE A 60 -6.85 -3.82 15.72
CA ILE A 60 -6.19 -4.09 14.43
C ILE A 60 -5.52 -5.46 14.46
N ARG A 61 -5.74 -6.24 13.40
CA ARG A 61 -5.20 -7.59 13.21
C ARG A 61 -4.51 -7.79 11.87
N ARG A 62 -4.75 -6.88 10.92
CA ARG A 62 -4.26 -6.97 9.55
C ARG A 62 -3.66 -5.66 9.13
N ILE A 63 -2.48 -5.75 8.52
CA ILE A 63 -1.81 -4.59 7.94
C ILE A 63 -1.78 -4.75 6.42
N PHE A 64 -2.22 -3.69 5.74
CA PHE A 64 -2.11 -3.53 4.31
C PHE A 64 -1.10 -2.42 4.02
N LEU A 65 -0.19 -2.67 3.09
CA LEU A 65 0.83 -1.72 2.66
C LEU A 65 0.63 -1.36 1.20
N GLU A 66 0.80 -0.09 0.87
CA GLU A 66 0.71 0.40 -0.49
C GLU A 66 1.88 1.34 -0.80
N VAL A 67 2.67 0.99 -1.81
CA VAL A 67 3.77 1.82 -2.32
C VAL A 67 3.37 2.43 -3.65
N GLY A 68 3.47 3.75 -3.78
CA GLY A 68 3.00 4.47 -4.97
C GLY A 68 1.48 4.61 -4.97
N ALA A 69 0.93 5.07 -3.85
CA ALA A 69 -0.50 5.26 -3.70
C ALA A 69 -0.95 6.44 -4.58
N ASN A 70 -1.32 6.14 -5.82
CA ASN A 70 -1.86 7.13 -6.71
C ASN A 70 -3.38 7.30 -6.50
N SER A 71 -4.02 8.12 -7.34
CA SER A 71 -5.45 8.43 -7.20
C SER A 71 -6.39 7.29 -7.62
N GLU A 72 -5.85 6.20 -8.16
CA GLU A 72 -6.56 5.04 -8.71
C GLU A 72 -6.25 3.76 -7.91
N ASN A 73 -7.19 2.82 -7.85
CA ASN A 73 -7.02 1.49 -7.21
C ASN A 73 -6.43 1.56 -5.79
N ILE A 74 -6.95 2.47 -4.96
CA ILE A 74 -6.41 2.76 -3.63
C ILE A 74 -6.70 1.59 -2.69
N VAL A 75 -5.66 0.99 -2.11
CA VAL A 75 -5.78 -0.19 -1.24
C VAL A 75 -6.76 0.03 -0.10
N ALA A 76 -6.79 1.24 0.47
CA ALA A 76 -7.73 1.56 1.55
C ALA A 76 -9.20 1.47 1.14
N GLN A 77 -9.55 1.85 -0.10
CA GLN A 77 -10.91 1.78 -0.60
C GLN A 77 -11.35 0.34 -0.89
N GLU A 78 -10.41 -0.52 -1.25
CA GLU A 78 -10.66 -1.91 -1.59
C GLU A 78 -10.71 -2.81 -0.35
N GLU A 79 -9.75 -2.67 0.55
CA GLU A 79 -9.53 -3.62 1.65
C GLU A 79 -10.27 -3.22 2.94
N LEU A 80 -10.33 -1.95 3.32
CA LEU A 80 -10.91 -1.53 4.61
C LEU A 80 -12.43 -1.79 4.75
N PRO A 81 -13.26 -1.76 3.69
CA PRO A 81 -14.66 -2.17 3.77
C PRO A 81 -14.84 -3.68 4.01
N LEU A 82 -13.89 -4.49 3.55
CA LEU A 82 -13.92 -5.95 3.68
C LEU A 82 -13.32 -6.43 5.00
N PHE A 83 -12.39 -5.65 5.55
CA PHE A 83 -11.62 -5.99 6.75
C PHE A 83 -11.75 -4.90 7.81
N PRO A 84 -12.75 -4.99 8.71
CA PRO A 84 -12.95 -4.00 9.76
C PRO A 84 -11.80 -3.99 10.79
N ASP A 85 -11.04 -5.08 10.89
CA ASP A 85 -9.81 -5.21 11.69
C ASP A 85 -8.53 -4.86 10.91
N GLY A 86 -8.68 -4.21 9.74
CA GLY A 86 -7.61 -3.80 8.85
C GLY A 86 -7.11 -2.37 9.10
N PHE A 87 -5.82 -2.17 8.90
CA PHE A 87 -5.13 -0.89 8.88
C PHE A 87 -4.30 -0.77 7.59
N VAL A 88 -4.32 0.40 6.96
CA VAL A 88 -3.58 0.67 5.71
C VAL A 88 -2.50 1.71 5.98
N LEU A 89 -1.30 1.42 5.48
CA LEU A 89 -0.19 2.37 5.39
C LEU A 89 0.22 2.55 3.93
N SER A 90 -0.02 3.73 3.40
CA SER A 90 0.23 4.12 2.01
C SER A 90 1.39 5.10 1.91
N PHE A 91 2.15 5.02 0.81
CA PHE A 91 3.29 5.88 0.50
C PHE A 91 3.07 6.59 -0.83
N GLU A 92 3.06 7.93 -0.82
CA GLU A 92 2.89 8.74 -2.03
C GLU A 92 3.79 9.99 -2.00
N PRO A 93 4.92 10.01 -2.73
CA PRO A 93 5.87 11.11 -2.67
C PRO A 93 5.44 12.40 -3.38
N LEU A 94 4.44 12.36 -4.27
CA LEU A 94 3.89 13.55 -4.91
C LEU A 94 2.92 14.26 -3.98
N LEU A 95 3.34 15.44 -3.49
CA LEU A 95 2.57 16.21 -2.52
C LEU A 95 1.12 16.51 -2.95
N HIS A 96 0.85 16.70 -4.24
CA HIS A 96 -0.52 16.96 -4.71
C HIS A 96 -1.39 15.70 -4.69
N GLN A 97 -0.84 14.52 -4.99
CA GLN A 97 -1.55 13.24 -4.85
C GLN A 97 -1.72 12.87 -3.38
N TYR A 98 -0.67 13.05 -2.57
CA TYR A 98 -0.73 12.93 -1.12
C TYR A 98 -1.87 13.79 -0.53
N ALA A 99 -1.94 15.06 -0.89
CA ALA A 99 -3.01 15.95 -0.44
C ALA A 99 -4.40 15.47 -0.90
N ALA A 100 -4.51 14.96 -2.13
CA ALA A 100 -5.76 14.39 -2.63
C ALA A 100 -6.18 13.15 -1.84
N LEU A 101 -5.26 12.25 -1.50
CA LEU A 101 -5.52 11.07 -0.66
C LEU A 101 -6.02 11.46 0.74
N LEU A 102 -5.40 12.45 1.38
CA LEU A 102 -5.85 12.96 2.68
C LEU A 102 -7.25 13.60 2.58
N GLY A 103 -7.49 14.38 1.52
CA GLY A 103 -8.73 15.14 1.33
C GLY A 103 -9.98 14.27 1.16
N ARG A 104 -9.84 13.02 0.68
CA ARG A 104 -10.97 12.13 0.39
C ARG A 104 -11.86 11.82 1.58
N GLU A 105 -11.28 11.68 2.76
CA GLU A 105 -11.98 11.31 3.99
C GLU A 105 -11.98 12.41 5.05
N THR A 106 -11.41 13.57 4.72
CA THR A 106 -11.38 14.72 5.62
C THR A 106 -12.77 15.34 5.72
N ARG A 107 -13.19 15.66 6.95
CA ARG A 107 -14.40 16.43 7.23
C ARG A 107 -14.01 17.77 7.84
N PRO A 108 -14.65 18.88 7.46
CA PRO A 108 -14.25 20.22 7.92
C PRO A 108 -14.40 20.42 9.43
N ASP A 109 -15.23 19.61 10.10
CA ASP A 109 -15.49 19.64 11.54
C ASP A 109 -14.57 18.73 12.36
N ARG A 110 -13.66 17.99 11.72
CA ARG A 110 -12.75 17.06 12.40
C ARG A 110 -11.30 17.42 12.11
N LEU A 111 -10.60 17.86 13.14
CA LEU A 111 -9.16 17.99 13.10
C LEU A 111 -8.53 16.59 13.04
N ARG A 112 -7.64 16.39 12.08
CA ARG A 112 -6.81 15.20 11.93
C ARG A 112 -5.36 15.61 11.79
N ARG A 113 -4.46 14.71 12.18
CA ARG A 113 -3.03 14.98 12.01
C ARG A 113 -2.68 14.88 10.54
N LEU A 114 -1.61 15.57 10.15
CA LEU A 114 -1.05 15.39 8.82
C LEU A 114 -0.71 13.90 8.62
N GLY A 115 -1.01 13.35 7.45
CA GLY A 115 -0.84 11.92 7.15
C GLY A 115 -2.03 11.03 7.50
N GLU A 116 -2.91 11.40 8.44
CA GLU A 116 -4.07 10.60 8.82
C GLU A 116 -5.24 10.82 7.83
N ALA A 117 -5.33 9.97 6.81
CA ALA A 117 -6.49 9.95 5.92
C ALA A 117 -7.74 9.45 6.65
N SER A 118 -7.61 8.47 7.55
CA SER A 118 -8.68 7.99 8.43
C SER A 118 -8.11 7.37 9.71
N GLU A 119 -8.97 6.99 10.67
CA GLU A 119 -8.53 6.27 11.89
C GLU A 119 -7.79 4.97 11.58
N ARG A 120 -8.00 4.38 10.38
CA ARG A 120 -7.40 3.12 9.94
C ARG A 120 -6.58 3.25 8.65
N ASN A 121 -6.30 4.47 8.21
CA ASN A 121 -5.60 4.75 6.96
C ASN A 121 -4.60 5.88 7.16
N LEU A 122 -3.31 5.54 7.08
CA LEU A 122 -2.20 6.48 7.15
C LEU A 122 -1.53 6.60 5.79
N VAL A 123 -1.29 7.83 5.33
CA VAL A 123 -0.59 8.13 4.09
C VAL A 123 0.66 8.93 4.45
N LEU A 124 1.83 8.55 3.92
CA LEU A 124 3.08 9.25 4.16
C LEU A 124 3.65 9.82 2.86
N PRO A 125 4.11 11.09 2.85
CA PRO A 125 4.67 11.75 1.67
C PRO A 125 6.13 11.33 1.42
N LEU A 126 6.38 10.02 1.35
CA LEU A 126 7.70 9.43 1.21
C LEU A 126 7.72 8.48 0.02
N ALA A 127 8.82 8.47 -0.72
CA ALA A 127 9.07 7.42 -1.71
C ALA A 127 9.66 6.20 -1.00
N VAL A 128 9.24 5.00 -1.39
CA VAL A 128 9.91 3.77 -0.93
C VAL A 128 11.00 3.40 -1.93
N ALA A 129 12.24 3.27 -1.47
CA ALA A 129 13.41 3.06 -2.31
C ALA A 129 14.34 1.97 -1.72
N PRO A 130 15.19 1.33 -2.55
CA PRO A 130 16.09 0.26 -2.11
C PRO A 130 17.11 0.73 -1.07
N ASP A 131 17.76 1.85 -1.38
CA ASP A 131 18.79 2.45 -0.55
C ASP A 131 18.16 3.38 0.48
N GLY A 132 17.65 2.80 1.56
CA GLY A 132 17.14 3.57 2.71
C GLY A 132 18.20 4.42 3.45
N GLY A 133 19.45 4.43 2.96
CA GLY A 133 20.55 5.27 3.47
C GLY A 133 20.58 6.68 2.88
N SER A 134 19.98 6.90 1.71
CA SER A 134 19.79 8.26 1.18
C SER A 134 18.56 8.87 1.84
N ALA A 135 18.72 10.05 2.46
CA ALA A 135 17.60 10.77 3.07
C ALA A 135 16.58 11.26 2.03
N SER A 136 16.98 11.35 0.76
CA SER A 136 16.14 11.79 -0.35
C SER A 136 16.59 11.22 -1.68
N ALA A 137 15.69 11.12 -2.66
CA ALA A 137 15.99 10.77 -4.05
C ALA A 137 15.36 11.78 -5.04
N GLU A 138 15.79 11.72 -6.29
CA GLU A 138 15.18 12.45 -7.41
C GLU A 138 13.97 11.66 -7.94
N LEU A 139 12.77 12.20 -7.74
CA LEU A 139 11.56 11.76 -8.41
C LEU A 139 11.40 12.52 -9.73
N ARG A 140 11.23 11.77 -10.81
CA ARG A 140 11.15 12.28 -12.18
C ARG A 140 9.73 12.15 -12.69
N ILE A 141 9.23 13.21 -13.31
CA ILE A 141 7.93 13.25 -13.98
C ILE A 141 8.20 13.68 -15.42
N ALA A 142 8.28 12.71 -16.32
CA ALA A 142 8.67 12.90 -17.72
C ALA A 142 7.46 13.06 -18.67
N GLY A 143 6.27 13.33 -18.12
CA GLY A 143 5.01 13.33 -18.85
C GLY A 143 3.99 14.34 -18.33
N SER A 144 2.77 14.30 -18.86
CA SER A 144 1.62 15.07 -18.34
C SER A 144 0.84 14.31 -17.27
N ALA A 145 0.98 12.99 -17.20
CA ALA A 145 0.35 12.16 -16.19
C ALA A 145 1.26 12.04 -14.97
N ASP A 146 0.76 12.49 -13.84
CA ASP A 146 1.43 12.43 -12.55
C ASP A 146 1.49 11.01 -11.98
N THR A 147 0.59 10.12 -12.42
CA THR A 147 0.63 8.67 -12.16
C THR A 147 1.89 7.99 -12.69
N CYS A 148 2.71 8.67 -13.49
CA CYS A 148 3.92 8.13 -14.09
C CYS A 148 5.20 8.69 -13.45
N ALA A 149 5.13 9.13 -12.19
CA ALA A 149 6.31 9.56 -11.48
C ALA A 149 7.17 8.35 -11.07
N SER A 150 8.47 8.39 -11.38
CA SER A 150 9.40 7.31 -11.05
C SER A 150 10.70 7.84 -10.47
N LEU A 151 11.34 7.03 -9.62
CA LEU A 151 12.71 7.27 -9.19
C LEU A 151 13.73 6.82 -10.25
N LEU A 152 13.28 6.07 -11.27
CA LEU A 152 14.08 5.67 -12.41
C LEU A 152 14.03 6.74 -13.50
N ARG A 153 15.04 6.73 -14.36
CA ARG A 153 15.05 7.58 -15.56
C ARG A 153 14.10 7.02 -16.59
N GLU A 154 13.35 7.89 -17.25
CA GLU A 154 12.58 7.58 -18.44
C GLU A 154 13.46 6.98 -19.54
N ARG A 155 12.91 6.02 -20.29
CA ARG A 155 13.57 5.37 -21.43
C ARG A 155 12.73 5.44 -22.70
N SER A 156 11.43 5.17 -22.61
CA SER A 156 10.56 5.11 -23.79
C SER A 156 9.15 5.60 -23.50
N ALA A 157 8.66 6.52 -24.33
CA ALA A 157 7.27 6.97 -24.37
C ALA A 157 6.38 6.13 -25.28
N ARG A 158 6.92 5.15 -26.02
CA ARG A 158 6.24 4.58 -27.22
C ARG A 158 4.83 4.08 -26.94
N ASN A 159 4.60 3.52 -25.76
CA ASN A 159 3.30 2.95 -25.39
C ASN A 159 2.47 3.87 -24.48
N ARG A 160 3.08 4.88 -23.84
CA ARG A 160 2.44 5.86 -22.95
C ARG A 160 3.17 7.21 -23.04
N PRO A 161 2.94 7.99 -24.10
CA PRO A 161 3.61 9.29 -24.28
C PRO A 161 3.27 10.29 -23.18
N GLU A 162 2.13 10.12 -22.50
CA GLU A 162 1.75 10.90 -21.33
C GLU A 162 2.60 10.63 -20.08
N CYS A 163 3.39 9.55 -20.06
CA CYS A 163 4.22 9.14 -18.92
C CYS A 163 5.71 9.47 -19.09
N ALA A 164 6.26 9.19 -20.27
CA ALA A 164 7.71 9.14 -20.48
C ALA A 164 8.13 9.82 -21.78
N ASN A 165 7.62 11.02 -22.05
CA ASN A 165 7.92 11.78 -23.26
C ASN A 165 9.38 12.28 -23.23
N PRO A 166 10.30 11.73 -24.04
CA PRO A 166 11.70 12.14 -24.02
C PRO A 166 11.92 13.57 -24.53
N ASP A 167 10.96 14.12 -25.28
CA ASP A 167 11.03 15.48 -25.82
C ASP A 167 10.61 16.53 -24.77
N ARG A 168 10.07 16.09 -23.63
CA ARG A 168 9.74 16.99 -22.51
C ARG A 168 10.88 17.00 -21.50
N VAL A 169 11.25 18.20 -21.07
CA VAL A 169 12.15 18.36 -19.93
C VAL A 169 11.43 17.81 -18.69
N PRO A 170 11.96 16.75 -18.04
CA PRO A 170 11.29 16.15 -16.91
C PRO A 170 11.25 17.13 -15.73
N SER A 171 10.11 17.17 -15.04
CA SER A 171 10.06 17.82 -13.73
C SER A 171 10.78 16.92 -12.73
N ILE A 172 11.88 17.41 -12.16
CA ILE A 172 12.65 16.69 -11.14
C ILE A 172 12.34 17.28 -9.78
N ARG A 173 11.89 16.42 -8.86
CA ARG A 173 11.58 16.79 -7.48
C ARG A 173 12.46 15.98 -6.54
N ARG A 174 13.06 16.61 -5.55
CA ARG A 174 13.73 15.89 -4.47
C ARG A 174 12.68 15.48 -3.44
N VAL A 175 12.54 14.19 -3.21
CA VAL A 175 11.54 13.62 -2.28
C VAL A 175 12.23 12.81 -1.20
N PRO A 176 11.73 12.83 0.04
CA PRO A 176 12.28 11.99 1.10
C PRO A 176 12.05 10.50 0.79
N THR A 177 12.99 9.66 1.22
CA THR A 177 12.98 8.22 0.92
C THR A 177 13.03 7.36 2.17
N VAL A 178 12.41 6.18 2.10
CA VAL A 178 12.48 5.13 3.12
C VAL A 178 12.62 3.76 2.46
N SER A 179 13.21 2.77 3.12
CA SER A 179 13.23 1.38 2.62
C SER A 179 12.11 0.54 3.22
N LEU A 180 11.68 -0.52 2.54
CA LEU A 180 10.76 -1.49 3.15
C LEU A 180 11.37 -2.15 4.38
N ARG A 181 12.69 -2.31 4.46
CA ARG A 181 13.35 -2.80 5.69
C ARG A 181 13.07 -1.89 6.87
N THR A 182 13.15 -0.57 6.70
CA THR A 182 12.83 0.38 7.77
C THR A 182 11.36 0.32 8.13
N VAL A 183 10.47 0.33 7.14
CA VAL A 183 9.01 0.28 7.38
C VAL A 183 8.63 -0.99 8.14
N LEU A 184 9.05 -2.16 7.64
CA LEU A 184 8.70 -3.44 8.25
C LEU A 184 9.44 -3.63 9.58
N GLY A 185 10.75 -3.42 9.60
CA GLY A 185 11.64 -3.77 10.71
C GLY A 185 11.67 -2.76 11.86
N ARG A 186 11.29 -1.50 11.63
CA ARG A 186 11.29 -0.44 12.66
C ARG A 186 9.89 0.09 12.92
N TRP A 187 9.20 0.56 11.89
CA TRP A 187 7.91 1.23 12.07
C TRP A 187 6.78 0.28 12.43
N LEU A 188 6.79 -0.92 11.83
CA LEU A 188 5.80 -1.97 12.05
C LEU A 188 6.37 -3.14 12.87
N ALA A 189 7.39 -2.87 13.68
CA ALA A 189 7.87 -3.83 14.67
C ALA A 189 6.88 -3.94 15.84
N TRP A 190 6.92 -5.05 16.56
CA TRP A 190 6.29 -5.15 17.88
C TRP A 190 7.26 -4.65 18.95
N SER A 191 6.73 -4.10 20.04
CA SER A 191 7.54 -3.66 21.19
C SER A 191 8.33 -4.83 21.82
N SER A 192 7.78 -6.04 21.79
CA SER A 192 8.43 -7.27 22.26
C SER A 192 9.43 -7.89 21.27
N GLY A 193 9.69 -7.23 20.14
CA GLY A 193 10.49 -7.76 19.03
C GLY A 193 9.66 -8.52 17.99
N GLY A 194 10.23 -8.67 16.78
CA GLY A 194 9.50 -9.15 15.61
C GLY A 194 8.69 -8.03 14.95
N GLY A 195 7.52 -8.34 14.41
CA GLY A 195 6.62 -7.30 13.89
C GLY A 195 5.38 -7.84 13.22
N TRP A 196 4.48 -6.93 12.86
CA TRP A 196 3.20 -7.24 12.28
C TRP A 196 3.32 -8.07 10.99
N PRO A 197 2.50 -9.11 10.80
CA PRO A 197 2.33 -9.71 9.49
C PRO A 197 1.68 -8.69 8.55
N ILE A 198 2.11 -8.70 7.29
CA ILE A 198 1.54 -7.85 6.24
C ILE A 198 0.64 -8.73 5.40
N ASP A 199 -0.67 -8.54 5.51
CA ASP A 199 -1.67 -9.33 4.80
C ASP A 199 -1.61 -9.08 3.30
N PHE A 200 -1.37 -7.83 2.90
CA PHE A 200 -1.22 -7.43 1.50
C PHE A 200 -0.23 -6.29 1.35
N LEU A 201 0.65 -6.40 0.36
CA LEU A 201 1.55 -5.34 -0.08
C LEU A 201 1.30 -5.10 -1.57
N LYS A 202 0.77 -3.93 -1.92
CA LYS A 202 0.72 -3.44 -3.31
C LYS A 202 1.94 -2.55 -3.55
N ILE A 203 2.64 -2.78 -4.66
CA ILE A 203 3.75 -1.94 -5.10
C ILE A 203 3.45 -1.50 -6.53
N ASP A 204 3.41 -0.18 -6.69
CA ASP A 204 3.31 0.52 -7.95
C ASP A 204 4.39 1.62 -7.94
N ALA A 205 5.66 1.19 -7.98
CA ALA A 205 6.81 2.08 -7.89
C ALA A 205 7.36 2.44 -9.28
N GLN A 206 6.50 2.39 -10.29
CA GLN A 206 6.77 2.79 -11.67
C GLN A 206 8.12 2.24 -12.17
N GLY A 207 8.27 0.91 -12.11
CA GLY A 207 9.41 0.17 -12.62
C GLY A 207 10.49 -0.16 -11.59
N LEU A 208 10.41 0.38 -10.37
CA LEU A 208 11.32 0.06 -9.25
C LEU A 208 10.79 -1.07 -8.34
N ASP A 209 9.69 -1.71 -8.72
CA ASP A 209 8.86 -2.58 -7.89
C ASP A 209 9.64 -3.73 -7.26
N LEU A 210 10.46 -4.42 -8.06
CA LEU A 210 11.29 -5.53 -7.58
C LEU A 210 12.36 -5.08 -6.59
N GLU A 211 12.99 -3.93 -6.83
CA GLU A 211 14.03 -3.41 -5.95
C GLU A 211 13.45 -2.88 -4.64
N VAL A 212 12.28 -2.26 -4.68
CA VAL A 212 11.49 -1.92 -3.49
C VAL A 212 11.21 -3.18 -2.66
N LEU A 213 10.73 -4.25 -3.29
CA LEU A 213 10.48 -5.52 -2.59
C LEU A 213 11.76 -6.13 -2.00
N ARG A 214 12.85 -6.16 -2.77
CA ARG A 214 14.17 -6.64 -2.31
C ARG A 214 14.70 -5.85 -1.11
N SER A 215 14.40 -4.56 -1.05
CA SER A 215 14.81 -3.68 0.05
C SER A 215 14.32 -4.15 1.42
N ALA A 216 13.23 -4.94 1.49
CA ALA A 216 12.76 -5.56 2.72
C ALA A 216 13.82 -6.46 3.36
N GLY A 217 14.62 -7.15 2.54
CA GLY A 217 15.60 -8.14 2.98
C GLY A 217 14.98 -9.49 3.35
N GLU A 218 15.77 -10.55 3.20
CA GLU A 218 15.34 -11.95 3.37
C GLU A 218 14.71 -12.26 4.73
N ALA A 219 15.14 -11.59 5.80
CA ALA A 219 14.60 -11.80 7.15
C ALA A 219 13.17 -11.26 7.31
N LEU A 220 12.79 -10.21 6.58
CA LEU A 220 11.49 -9.53 6.72
C LEU A 220 10.49 -9.96 5.65
N LEU A 221 10.94 -10.38 4.46
CA LEU A 221 10.07 -10.89 3.39
C LEU A 221 9.04 -11.94 3.85
N PRO A 222 9.36 -12.89 4.75
CA PRO A 222 8.38 -13.87 5.24
C PRO A 222 7.18 -13.26 5.98
N ARG A 223 7.26 -12.01 6.42
CA ARG A 223 6.13 -11.31 7.06
C ARG A 223 5.04 -10.92 6.06
N ILE A 224 5.37 -10.83 4.78
CA ILE A 224 4.43 -10.47 3.73
C ILE A 224 3.72 -11.73 3.23
N LEU A 225 2.39 -11.72 3.31
CA LEU A 225 1.53 -12.87 2.97
C LEU A 225 1.12 -12.85 1.49
N ARG A 226 0.83 -11.66 0.96
CA ARG A 226 0.44 -11.42 -0.43
C ARG A 226 1.14 -10.17 -0.95
N VAL A 227 1.65 -10.25 -2.17
CA VAL A 227 2.25 -9.13 -2.89
C VAL A 227 1.54 -8.96 -4.22
N GLU A 228 1.27 -7.73 -4.60
CA GLU A 228 0.90 -7.30 -5.95
C GLU A 228 1.93 -6.28 -6.44
N ILE A 229 2.37 -6.45 -7.67
CA ILE A 229 3.43 -5.67 -8.32
C ILE A 229 3.00 -5.38 -9.76
N GLU A 230 3.15 -4.14 -10.23
CA GLU A 230 2.99 -3.83 -11.65
C GLU A 230 4.24 -4.32 -12.39
N VAL A 231 4.04 -5.07 -13.48
CA VAL A 231 5.16 -5.62 -14.24
C VAL A 231 4.91 -5.46 -15.74
N PRO A 232 5.81 -4.79 -16.48
CA PRO A 232 5.71 -4.76 -17.93
C PRO A 232 5.92 -6.17 -18.50
N SER A 233 5.15 -6.51 -19.55
CA SER A 233 5.40 -7.74 -20.32
C SER A 233 6.81 -7.73 -20.90
N ASP A 234 7.46 -8.89 -21.01
CA ASP A 234 8.78 -9.02 -21.66
C ASP A 234 8.77 -8.58 -23.13
N ALA A 235 7.60 -8.59 -23.77
CA ALA A 235 7.43 -8.12 -25.15
C ALA A 235 7.32 -6.57 -25.24
N CYS A 236 7.15 -5.88 -24.11
CA CYS A 236 7.04 -4.44 -24.08
C CYS A 236 8.42 -3.80 -23.85
N GLU A 237 8.70 -2.73 -24.59
CA GLU A 237 9.83 -1.88 -24.27
C GLU A 237 9.61 -1.24 -22.87
N PRO A 238 10.58 -1.35 -21.96
CA PRO A 238 10.42 -0.80 -20.61
C PRO A 238 10.34 0.72 -20.68
N MET A 239 9.37 1.28 -19.96
CA MET A 239 9.14 2.72 -19.90
C MET A 239 10.27 3.44 -19.18
N TYR A 240 10.87 2.80 -18.18
CA TYR A 240 11.95 3.34 -17.36
C TYR A 240 13.22 2.49 -17.51
N ALA A 241 14.37 3.17 -17.53
CA ALA A 241 15.68 2.55 -17.62
C ALA A 241 15.96 1.70 -16.38
N GLY A 242 16.38 0.45 -16.59
CA GLY A 242 16.66 -0.50 -15.51
C GLY A 242 15.43 -1.20 -14.93
N SER A 243 14.21 -0.89 -15.41
CA SER A 243 13.01 -1.60 -14.99
C SER A 243 13.02 -3.04 -15.54
N PRO A 244 12.87 -4.06 -14.67
CA PRO A 244 12.88 -5.46 -15.10
C PRO A 244 11.59 -5.86 -15.81
N GLY A 245 11.71 -6.79 -16.77
CA GLY A 245 10.56 -7.43 -17.42
C GLY A 245 9.88 -8.49 -16.55
N CYS A 246 8.72 -8.97 -17.00
CA CYS A 246 7.93 -10.03 -16.34
C CYS A 246 8.74 -11.26 -15.95
N SER A 247 9.55 -11.81 -16.86
CA SER A 247 10.33 -13.01 -16.58
C SER A 247 11.41 -12.77 -15.52
N GLU A 248 12.04 -11.59 -15.53
CA GLU A 248 13.06 -11.21 -14.56
C GLU A 248 12.51 -11.04 -13.13
N ILE A 249 11.27 -10.58 -13.01
CA ILE A 249 10.57 -10.48 -11.72
C ILE A 249 10.05 -11.86 -11.27
N PHE A 250 9.41 -12.60 -12.18
CA PHE A 250 8.66 -13.80 -11.83
C PHE A 250 9.55 -14.99 -11.46
N LEU A 251 10.66 -15.22 -12.18
CA LEU A 251 11.50 -16.39 -11.97
C LEU A 251 12.16 -16.40 -10.57
N PRO A 252 12.81 -15.32 -10.10
CA PRO A 252 13.36 -15.28 -8.75
C PRO A 252 12.27 -15.40 -7.68
N TRP A 253 11.10 -14.79 -7.90
CA TRP A 253 9.98 -14.85 -6.96
C TRP A 253 9.43 -16.27 -6.80
N ARG A 254 9.24 -16.98 -7.92
CA ARG A 254 8.82 -18.38 -7.91
C ARG A 254 9.84 -19.27 -7.20
N ALA A 255 11.13 -19.03 -7.41
CA ALA A 255 12.19 -19.75 -6.71
C ALA A 255 12.17 -19.49 -5.20
N TRP A 256 12.01 -18.23 -4.78
CA TRP A 256 11.84 -17.85 -3.38
C TRP A 256 10.62 -18.51 -2.73
N ALA A 257 9.45 -18.44 -3.39
CA ALA A 257 8.22 -19.05 -2.90
C ALA A 257 8.35 -20.58 -2.75
N THR A 258 9.08 -21.22 -3.66
CA THR A 258 9.35 -22.67 -3.62
C THR A 258 10.26 -23.03 -2.44
N ARG A 259 11.37 -22.30 -2.26
CA ARG A 259 12.28 -22.48 -1.09
C ARG A 259 11.55 -22.31 0.24
N ARG A 260 10.59 -21.39 0.32
CA ARG A 260 9.81 -21.20 1.54
C ARG A 260 8.91 -22.40 1.85
N ARG A 261 8.29 -23.00 0.84
CA ARG A 261 7.45 -24.20 1.02
C ARG A 261 8.27 -25.40 1.47
N THR A 262 9.45 -25.61 0.89
CA THR A 262 10.32 -26.74 1.27
C THR A 262 10.83 -26.60 2.70
N THR A 263 11.26 -25.39 3.12
CA THR A 263 11.69 -25.15 4.50
C THR A 263 10.55 -25.28 5.51
N ALA A 264 9.33 -24.85 5.15
CA ALA A 264 8.15 -25.03 6.00
C ALA A 264 7.76 -26.51 6.14
N ALA A 265 7.81 -27.28 5.05
CA ALA A 265 7.58 -28.72 5.06
C ALA A 265 8.65 -29.45 5.91
N ALA A 266 9.93 -29.08 5.77
CA ALA A 266 11.03 -29.67 6.54
C ALA A 266 10.97 -29.38 8.05
N ARG A 267 10.40 -28.23 8.47
CA ARG A 267 10.17 -27.92 9.90
C ARG A 267 8.95 -28.65 10.49
N THR A 268 8.16 -29.32 9.66
CA THR A 268 7.12 -30.26 10.12
C THR A 268 7.78 -31.60 10.38
N LEU A 269 8.57 -31.68 11.46
CA LEU A 269 9.26 -32.90 11.93
C LEU A 269 8.24 -34.00 12.33
N PRO A 270 8.69 -35.28 12.34
CA PRO A 270 7.82 -36.44 12.22
C PRO A 270 6.88 -36.59 13.41
N ALA A 271 5.73 -37.22 13.13
CA ALA A 271 4.78 -37.64 14.15
C ALA A 271 5.52 -38.23 15.36
N PRO A 272 5.11 -37.91 16.60
CA PRO A 272 5.75 -38.45 17.79
C PRO A 272 5.78 -39.97 17.65
N ALA A 273 6.99 -40.55 17.71
CA ALA A 273 7.16 -41.99 17.75
C ALA A 273 6.23 -42.52 18.85
N THR A 274 5.29 -43.36 18.46
CA THR A 274 4.40 -44.09 19.38
C THR A 274 5.26 -44.81 20.39
N ARG A 275 5.36 -44.22 21.58
CA ARG A 275 6.02 -44.81 22.73
C ARG A 275 5.13 -45.96 23.17
N THR A 276 5.54 -47.19 22.86
CA THR A 276 4.93 -48.42 23.35
C THR A 276 5.03 -48.42 24.86
N THR A 277 4.00 -47.96 25.56
CA THR A 277 3.87 -48.13 27.00
C THR A 277 3.44 -49.58 27.25
N THR A 278 4.37 -50.42 27.68
CA THR A 278 4.07 -51.65 28.40
C THR A 278 3.34 -51.26 29.69
N SER A 279 2.08 -51.68 29.78
CA SER A 279 1.24 -51.48 30.94
C SER A 279 1.68 -52.41 32.07
N SER A 280 2.18 -51.86 33.18
CA SER A 280 2.15 -52.53 34.47
C SER A 280 0.92 -52.06 35.27
N SER A 281 0.22 -53.06 35.78
CA SER A 281 -1.02 -53.00 36.54
C SER A 281 -0.85 -52.25 37.87
N ALA A 282 -1.78 -51.35 38.18
CA ALA A 282 -2.23 -51.09 39.55
C ALA A 282 -3.69 -50.61 39.54
N ARG A 283 -4.60 -51.50 39.98
CA ARG A 283 -6.00 -51.18 40.28
C ARG A 283 -6.11 -50.76 41.74
N GLY A 284 -6.70 -49.60 42.01
CA GLY A 284 -7.08 -49.14 43.34
C GLY A 284 -8.40 -48.37 43.27
N CYS A 285 -9.36 -48.81 44.07
CA CYS A 285 -10.78 -48.44 44.08
C CYS A 285 -11.07 -47.03 44.63
N GLY A 286 -12.21 -46.45 44.24
CA GLY A 286 -12.87 -45.38 44.99
C GLY A 286 -13.97 -44.63 44.20
N PRO A 287 -15.24 -44.58 44.66
CA PRO A 287 -16.36 -44.01 43.92
C PRO A 287 -16.61 -42.54 44.25
N PHE A 288 -17.13 -41.77 43.29
CA PHE A 288 -17.83 -40.52 43.60
C PHE A 288 -19.08 -40.39 42.72
N THR A 289 -20.22 -40.35 43.40
CA THR A 289 -21.55 -40.00 42.93
C THR A 289 -21.70 -38.48 42.90
N GLN A 290 -22.29 -37.91 41.84
CA GLN A 290 -23.15 -36.74 42.02
C GLN A 290 -24.21 -36.62 40.92
N ALA A 291 -25.42 -36.31 41.39
CA ALA A 291 -26.68 -36.32 40.69
C ALA A 291 -26.96 -34.99 39.97
N GLY A 292 -28.00 -35.02 39.13
CA GLY A 292 -28.34 -33.97 38.19
C GLY A 292 -28.94 -32.69 38.82
N SER A 293 -29.16 -31.70 37.95
CA SER A 293 -30.34 -30.84 38.02
C SER A 293 -30.65 -30.23 36.65
N ARG A 294 -31.95 -30.08 36.40
CA ARG A 294 -32.61 -29.59 35.18
C ARG A 294 -32.87 -28.08 35.29
N GLY A 295 -33.15 -27.46 34.13
CA GLY A 295 -33.88 -26.19 33.99
C GLY A 295 -32.99 -25.06 33.45
N ALA A 296 -33.40 -24.18 32.55
CA ALA A 296 -34.71 -23.83 32.04
C ALA A 296 -34.58 -23.24 30.61
N ARG A 297 -35.70 -23.26 29.88
CA ARG A 297 -35.88 -22.68 28.55
C ARG A 297 -36.16 -21.18 28.67
N SER A 298 -35.66 -20.40 27.71
CA SER A 298 -36.22 -19.08 27.38
C SER A 298 -36.15 -18.88 25.86
N ALA A 299 -37.29 -18.50 25.30
CA ALA A 299 -37.55 -18.38 23.87
C ALA A 299 -37.57 -16.92 23.40
N GLY A 300 -37.18 -16.72 22.14
CA GLY A 300 -37.60 -15.59 21.28
C GLY A 300 -36.50 -14.58 20.91
N PRO A 301 -36.65 -13.79 19.82
CA PRO A 301 -37.40 -14.01 18.59
C PRO A 301 -36.51 -14.01 17.32
N ARG A 302 -37.02 -14.67 16.27
CA ARG A 302 -36.39 -14.81 14.94
C ARG A 302 -36.54 -13.54 14.12
N LEU A 303 -35.42 -12.95 13.69
CA LEU A 303 -35.37 -11.92 12.64
C LEU A 303 -35.47 -12.56 11.24
N ARG A 304 -36.40 -12.02 10.44
CA ARG A 304 -36.72 -12.44 9.07
C ARG A 304 -35.55 -12.15 8.12
N ARG A 305 -35.15 -13.15 7.34
CA ARG A 305 -34.24 -13.00 6.19
C ARG A 305 -35.01 -12.41 5.00
N GLY A 306 -34.63 -11.21 4.58
CA GLY A 306 -35.04 -10.63 3.29
C GLY A 306 -34.32 -11.34 2.14
N ARG A 307 -35.06 -11.65 1.08
CA ARG A 307 -34.55 -12.20 -0.18
C ARG A 307 -33.84 -11.10 -0.99
N PRO A 308 -32.77 -11.42 -1.74
CA PRO A 308 -32.20 -10.49 -2.70
C PRO A 308 -33.06 -10.41 -3.96
N VAL A 309 -33.33 -9.18 -4.40
CA VAL A 309 -33.95 -8.85 -5.69
C VAL A 309 -32.86 -8.90 -6.76
N ALA A 310 -33.09 -9.72 -7.79
CA ALA A 310 -32.25 -9.77 -8.98
C ALA A 310 -32.38 -8.45 -9.77
N ARG A 311 -31.26 -7.76 -10.02
CA ARG A 311 -31.18 -6.65 -10.97
C ARG A 311 -30.77 -7.21 -12.34
N THR A 312 -31.68 -7.12 -13.29
CA THR A 312 -31.44 -7.29 -14.72
C THR A 312 -30.78 -6.04 -15.29
N CYS A 313 -29.63 -6.18 -15.96
CA CYS A 313 -29.04 -5.13 -16.78
C CYS A 313 -29.72 -5.12 -18.15
N SER A 314 -30.45 -4.05 -18.45
CA SER A 314 -31.01 -3.75 -19.77
C SER A 314 -30.07 -2.80 -20.50
N CYS A 315 -29.43 -3.27 -21.58
CA CYS A 315 -28.74 -2.43 -22.54
C CYS A 315 -29.77 -1.66 -23.37
N ARG A 316 -29.90 -0.36 -23.14
CA ARG A 316 -30.67 0.54 -24.01
C ARG A 316 -29.70 1.23 -24.97
N SER A 317 -29.83 0.88 -26.25
CA SER A 317 -29.24 1.60 -27.37
C SER A 317 -29.93 2.95 -27.54
N THR A 318 -29.15 4.01 -27.76
CA THR A 318 -29.65 5.23 -28.38
C THR A 318 -28.85 5.47 -29.65
N GLY A 319 -29.53 5.30 -30.78
CA GLY A 319 -29.09 5.82 -32.06
C GLY A 319 -29.40 7.32 -32.14
N GLY A 320 -28.54 8.06 -32.82
CA GLY A 320 -28.73 9.45 -33.18
C GLY A 320 -27.96 9.72 -34.46
N VAL A 321 -28.71 10.15 -35.47
CA VAL A 321 -28.36 10.29 -36.89
C VAL A 321 -28.04 11.75 -37.23
N GLY A 322 -27.17 11.94 -38.23
CA GLY A 322 -27.08 13.15 -39.07
C GLY A 322 -25.88 14.06 -38.74
N THR A 323 -25.13 14.65 -39.67
CA THR A 323 -25.21 14.79 -41.14
C THR A 323 -23.85 15.34 -41.62
N THR A 324 -23.39 14.93 -42.80
CA THR A 324 -22.24 15.44 -43.61
C THR A 324 -22.54 16.85 -44.19
N PRO A 325 -21.68 17.54 -45.00
CA PRO A 325 -20.43 17.15 -45.72
C PRO A 325 -19.28 18.19 -45.54
N THR A 326 -18.07 18.19 -46.14
CA THR A 326 -17.57 17.87 -47.49
C THR A 326 -16.02 18.02 -47.45
N GLY A 327 -15.26 17.28 -48.27
CA GLY A 327 -13.90 17.70 -48.66
C GLY A 327 -12.85 16.59 -48.80
N CYS A 328 -12.78 15.98 -49.98
CA CYS A 328 -11.56 15.34 -50.50
C CYS A 328 -10.75 16.38 -51.31
N PRO A 329 -9.43 16.20 -51.44
CA PRO A 329 -8.96 15.54 -52.65
C PRO A 329 -7.90 14.46 -52.40
N ALA A 330 -7.81 13.55 -53.37
CA ALA A 330 -6.82 12.49 -53.48
C ALA A 330 -5.56 12.98 -54.20
N ALA A 331 -4.39 12.45 -53.83
CA ALA A 331 -3.28 12.20 -54.76
C ALA A 331 -2.28 11.17 -54.21
N ALA A 332 -2.09 10.13 -55.02
CA ALA A 332 -0.85 9.42 -55.37
C ALA A 332 -0.01 8.69 -54.30
N SER A 333 0.21 7.42 -54.65
CA SER A 333 1.05 6.38 -54.07
C SER A 333 2.54 6.50 -54.40
N THR A 334 3.39 6.08 -53.46
CA THR A 334 4.59 5.23 -53.65
C THR A 334 4.97 4.70 -52.25
N GLY A 335 4.90 3.41 -51.95
CA GLY A 335 5.95 2.44 -52.23
C GLY A 335 6.95 2.38 -51.07
N GLY A 336 6.88 1.37 -50.20
CA GLY A 336 7.85 1.24 -49.10
C GLY A 336 7.59 0.12 -48.10
N SER A 337 8.28 -1.00 -48.31
CA SER A 337 8.82 -1.96 -47.32
C SER A 337 7.92 -2.37 -46.13
N ARG A 338 7.41 -3.62 -46.21
CA ARG A 338 6.87 -4.34 -45.04
C ARG A 338 8.03 -4.74 -44.11
N SER A 339 8.30 -3.92 -43.11
CA SER A 339 8.84 -4.41 -41.82
C SER A 339 7.65 -4.67 -40.90
N GLY A 340 7.55 -5.90 -40.38
CA GLY A 340 6.50 -6.29 -39.45
C GLY A 340 6.69 -5.58 -38.11
N SER A 341 6.16 -4.36 -37.99
CA SER A 341 5.92 -3.75 -36.69
C SER A 341 4.76 -4.49 -36.03
N GLY A 342 5.10 -5.45 -35.17
CA GLY A 342 4.15 -6.02 -34.23
C GLY A 342 3.67 -4.89 -33.32
N ARG A 343 2.58 -4.22 -33.70
CA ARG A 343 1.91 -3.25 -32.84
C ARG A 343 1.53 -3.99 -31.56
N CYS A 344 2.07 -3.56 -30.44
CA CYS A 344 1.54 -3.84 -29.11
C CYS A 344 0.20 -3.13 -28.91
N GLN A 345 -0.74 -3.31 -29.84
CA GLN A 345 -2.15 -3.04 -29.58
C GLN A 345 -2.67 -4.24 -28.82
N GLY A 346 -2.27 -4.32 -27.55
CA GLY A 346 -3.04 -5.09 -26.59
C GLY A 346 -4.48 -4.59 -26.70
N ARG A 347 -5.41 -5.50 -27.01
CA ARG A 347 -6.82 -5.28 -26.68
C ARG A 347 -6.83 -4.71 -25.26
N ARG A 348 -7.67 -3.70 -25.02
CA ARG A 348 -8.01 -3.25 -23.67
C ARG A 348 -8.66 -4.42 -22.95
N ASP A 349 -7.82 -5.30 -22.42
CA ASP A 349 -8.15 -6.18 -21.35
C ASP A 349 -7.79 -5.36 -20.10
N PRO A 350 -8.76 -4.85 -19.32
CA PRO A 350 -8.48 -4.15 -18.06
C PRO A 350 -7.89 -5.09 -17.00
N THR A 351 -7.58 -6.33 -17.38
CA THR A 351 -6.90 -7.32 -16.55
C THR A 351 -5.41 -6.98 -16.53
N ALA A 352 -5.01 -6.06 -15.64
CA ALA A 352 -3.68 -6.14 -15.05
C ALA A 352 -3.45 -7.61 -14.67
N LEU A 353 -2.30 -8.18 -15.08
CA LEU A 353 -1.99 -9.57 -14.77
C LEU A 353 -1.65 -9.64 -13.27
N GLN A 354 -2.68 -9.61 -12.43
CA GLN A 354 -2.58 -9.67 -10.99
C GLN A 354 -2.05 -11.04 -10.61
N LEU A 355 -0.78 -11.08 -10.23
CA LEU A 355 -0.15 -12.31 -9.76
C LEU A 355 -0.49 -12.53 -8.28
N LEU A 356 -1.67 -13.08 -8.00
CA LEU A 356 -2.05 -13.52 -6.66
C LEU A 356 -1.31 -14.80 -6.26
N ALA A 357 -0.10 -14.67 -5.72
CA ALA A 357 0.54 -15.78 -5.01
C ALA A 357 -0.11 -15.96 -3.62
N ARG A 358 -1.18 -16.78 -3.53
CA ARG A 358 -1.72 -17.20 -2.22
C ARG A 358 -0.71 -18.12 -1.52
N VAL A 359 -0.02 -17.61 -0.50
CA VAL A 359 0.73 -18.44 0.44
C VAL A 359 -0.27 -19.13 1.38
N GLY A 360 -0.60 -20.38 1.08
CA GLY A 360 -1.58 -21.16 1.83
C GLY A 360 -1.14 -21.41 3.29
N ARG A 361 -1.71 -20.65 4.22
CA ARG A 361 -2.02 -21.16 5.57
C ARG A 361 -3.53 -21.40 5.63
N SER A 362 -3.94 -22.65 5.41
CA SER A 362 -5.29 -23.09 5.75
C SER A 362 -5.45 -23.02 7.27
N ARG A 363 -5.93 -21.88 7.78
CA ARG A 363 -6.47 -21.80 9.14
C ARG A 363 -7.91 -22.27 9.07
N ARG A 364 -8.17 -23.49 9.54
CA ARG A 364 -9.52 -23.92 9.90
C ARG A 364 -10.09 -22.87 10.86
N GLN A 365 -11.17 -22.20 10.46
CA GLN A 365 -12.03 -21.54 11.43
C GLN A 365 -12.50 -22.60 12.43
N PRO A 366 -12.46 -22.36 13.75
CA PRO A 366 -13.14 -23.24 14.68
C PRO A 366 -14.62 -23.24 14.34
N ARG A 367 -15.14 -24.41 13.96
CA ARG A 367 -16.59 -24.64 13.87
C ARG A 367 -17.16 -24.34 15.25
N ALA A 368 -18.11 -23.42 15.30
CA ALA A 368 -18.97 -23.26 16.47
C ALA A 368 -19.60 -24.63 16.77
N SER A 369 -19.30 -25.17 17.95
CA SER A 369 -19.94 -26.36 18.47
C SER A 369 -21.43 -26.06 18.68
N GLU A 370 -22.28 -26.77 17.94
CA GLU A 370 -23.70 -26.90 18.25
C GLU A 370 -23.83 -27.54 19.64
N LYS A 371 -24.38 -26.78 20.59
CA LYS A 371 -24.91 -27.35 21.83
C LYS A 371 -26.18 -28.12 21.50
N LYS A 372 -26.17 -29.43 21.75
CA LYS A 372 -27.37 -30.24 22.00
C LYS A 372 -27.53 -30.43 23.50
#